data_AF-A0A947HGE5-F1
#
_entry.id   AF-A0A947HGE5-F1
#
_cell.length_a   1.000
_cell.length_b   1.000
_cell.length_c   1.000
_cell.angle_alpha   90.00
_cell.angle_beta   90.00
_cell.angle_gamma   90.00
#
_symmetry.space_group_name_H-M   'P 1'
#
loop_
_entity.id
_entity.type
_entity.pdbx_description
1 polymer ?
#
loop_
_entity_poly.entity_id
_entity_poly.type
_entity_poly.pdbx_seq_one_letter_code
_entity_poly.pdbx_strand_id
1 'polypeptide(L)'
;MLYQKRTAALLFSTATLMIFCSVSCQSSQSSPTPTATATALKPSQPPSGSPSAAPAMSNVKLCPACHGEYKVLSDSQICPPVPTCPDVDPRVRPMPPLIIDENKYEDLKTQFKLVSVQMPAESLGGLQPSPVLAEAILGQCDNGVGLVNLGGKLRSCKVLLLEKEGKSSLLDTPAKFKQAFAPVESAEEALSFASALTSAFALYEFDKRAPGRSAQGSIDLRPEFRYFSNSFVPTTVKKEGSDYLVQLFKYQQFGCGPHPYSAVTYRVTPAGEVSEVSNAKLVEDPNFDGLCVD
;
A
#
# COMPACT_ATOMS: atom_id res chain seq x y z
N MET A 1 -15.83 42.72 -34.90
CA MET A 1 -14.39 42.71 -34.57
C MET A 1 -13.80 41.41 -35.10
N LEU A 2 -13.08 41.48 -36.21
CA LEU A 2 -12.37 40.37 -36.85
C LEU A 2 -10.97 40.25 -36.23
N TYR A 3 -10.62 39.09 -35.69
CA TYR A 3 -9.27 38.84 -35.19
C TYR A 3 -8.63 37.70 -36.00
N GLN A 4 -7.70 38.10 -36.88
CA GLN A 4 -6.99 37.26 -37.83
C GLN A 4 -5.67 36.80 -37.19
N LYS A 5 -5.55 35.50 -36.84
CA LYS A 5 -4.27 34.92 -36.37
C LYS A 5 -3.48 34.39 -37.56
N ARG A 6 -2.29 34.94 -37.77
CA ARG A 6 -1.25 34.42 -38.66
C ARG A 6 -0.39 33.43 -37.88
N THR A 7 -0.25 32.20 -38.36
CA THR A 7 0.68 31.20 -37.83
C THR A 7 1.84 31.09 -38.82
N ALA A 8 3.05 31.45 -38.38
CA ALA A 8 4.28 31.27 -39.14
C ALA A 8 4.83 29.86 -38.90
N ALA A 9 5.09 29.14 -39.99
CA ALA A 9 5.77 27.85 -39.99
C ALA A 9 7.30 28.08 -39.90
N LEU A 10 7.95 27.45 -38.94
CA LEU A 10 9.41 27.37 -38.84
C LEU A 10 9.83 25.92 -39.08
N LEU A 11 10.46 25.70 -40.24
CA LEU A 11 11.16 24.49 -40.62
C LEU A 11 12.54 24.50 -39.95
N PHE A 12 12.80 23.56 -39.06
CA PHE A 12 14.16 23.29 -38.57
C PHE A 12 14.72 22.06 -39.26
N SER A 13 15.86 22.29 -39.93
CA SER A 13 16.65 21.33 -40.68
C SER A 13 17.40 20.39 -39.74
N THR A 14 17.31 19.10 -40.05
CA THR A 14 18.02 17.99 -39.41
C THR A 14 19.49 17.97 -39.80
N ALA A 15 20.39 17.95 -38.82
CA ALA A 15 21.78 17.57 -39.01
C ALA A 15 22.03 16.23 -38.28
N THR A 16 21.99 15.13 -39.03
CA THR A 16 22.30 13.79 -38.54
C THR A 16 23.82 13.58 -38.62
N LEU A 17 24.49 13.60 -37.47
CA LEU A 17 25.90 13.24 -37.35
C LEU A 17 26.01 11.72 -37.15
N MET A 18 26.43 10.98 -38.19
CA MET A 18 26.78 9.57 -38.06
C MET A 18 28.19 9.44 -37.50
N ILE A 19 28.30 8.93 -36.27
CA ILE A 19 29.57 8.53 -35.65
C ILE A 19 29.71 7.01 -35.85
N PHE A 20 30.69 6.60 -36.65
CA PHE A 20 31.13 5.21 -36.76
C PHE A 20 32.06 4.88 -35.59
N CYS A 21 31.58 4.09 -34.63
CA CYS A 21 32.43 3.47 -33.62
C CYS A 21 32.88 2.09 -34.11
N SER A 22 34.18 1.97 -34.40
CA SER A 22 34.87 0.73 -34.67
C SER A 22 34.97 -0.10 -33.38
N VAL A 23 34.26 -1.21 -33.29
CA VAL A 23 34.39 -2.17 -32.19
C VAL A 23 35.50 -3.15 -32.53
N SER A 24 36.63 -3.04 -31.82
CA SER A 24 37.68 -4.06 -31.83
C SER A 24 37.25 -5.26 -30.99
N CYS A 25 37.09 -6.42 -31.63
CA CYS A 25 36.96 -7.70 -30.96
C CYS A 25 38.28 -8.03 -30.24
N GLN A 26 38.29 -8.01 -28.91
CA GLN A 26 39.30 -8.69 -28.10
C GLN A 26 38.77 -10.06 -27.68
N SER A 27 39.54 -11.07 -28.06
CA SER A 27 39.35 -12.46 -27.69
C SER A 27 39.73 -12.72 -26.24
N SER A 28 38.87 -13.51 -25.58
CA SER A 28 39.22 -14.57 -24.62
C SER A 28 40.04 -14.21 -23.37
N GLN A 29 39.43 -14.42 -22.21
CA GLN A 29 40.02 -15.24 -21.15
C GLN A 29 38.91 -15.77 -20.23
N SER A 30 38.64 -17.06 -20.35
CA SER A 30 37.80 -17.83 -19.44
C SER A 30 38.53 -17.97 -18.10
N SER A 31 38.01 -17.33 -17.07
CA SER A 31 38.46 -17.55 -15.69
C SER A 31 37.79 -18.80 -15.09
N PRO A 32 38.48 -19.55 -14.22
CA PRO A 32 37.93 -20.75 -13.58
C PRO A 32 36.82 -20.38 -12.59
N THR A 33 35.67 -21.02 -12.77
CA THR A 33 34.50 -20.96 -11.88
C THR A 33 34.87 -21.51 -10.49
N PRO A 34 34.71 -20.73 -9.39
CA PRO A 34 34.75 -21.30 -8.06
C PRO A 34 33.50 -22.15 -7.83
N THR A 35 33.70 -23.42 -7.53
CA THR A 35 32.67 -24.35 -7.08
C THR A 35 32.13 -23.89 -5.73
N ALA A 36 31.08 -23.06 -5.76
CA ALA A 36 30.30 -22.75 -4.58
C ALA A 36 29.37 -23.93 -4.27
N THR A 37 29.65 -24.63 -3.17
CA THR A 37 28.78 -25.64 -2.58
C THR A 37 27.45 -24.99 -2.22
N ALA A 38 26.44 -25.18 -3.07
CA ALA A 38 25.07 -24.76 -2.81
C ALA A 38 24.50 -25.63 -1.69
N THR A 39 24.57 -25.12 -0.46
CA THR A 39 23.77 -25.65 0.66
C THR A 39 22.31 -25.40 0.33
N ALA A 40 21.62 -26.45 -0.10
CA ALA A 40 20.19 -26.41 -0.40
C ALA A 40 19.42 -25.93 0.83
N LEU A 41 18.98 -24.66 0.81
CA LEU A 41 18.02 -24.14 1.77
C LEU A 41 16.74 -24.94 1.60
N LYS A 42 16.46 -25.77 2.60
CA LYS A 42 15.24 -26.55 2.73
C LYS A 42 14.06 -25.57 2.64
N PRO A 43 13.14 -25.71 1.67
CA PRO A 43 11.99 -24.82 1.55
C PRO A 43 11.23 -24.82 2.87
N SER A 44 11.11 -23.63 3.48
CA SER A 44 10.30 -23.41 4.67
C SER A 44 8.87 -23.84 4.34
N GLN A 45 8.41 -24.93 4.93
CA GLN A 45 7.02 -25.34 4.80
C GLN A 45 6.14 -24.17 5.26
N PRO A 46 5.19 -23.71 4.44
CA PRO A 46 4.22 -22.73 4.88
C PRO A 46 3.50 -23.29 6.12
N PRO A 47 3.22 -22.48 7.15
CA PRO A 47 2.52 -22.94 8.35
C PRO A 47 1.16 -23.53 7.96
N SER A 48 1.12 -24.86 7.87
CA SER A 48 -0.05 -25.67 7.52
C SER A 48 -0.92 -25.82 8.76
N GLY A 49 -1.61 -24.75 9.11
CA GLY A 49 -2.56 -24.70 10.21
C GLY A 49 -3.39 -23.44 10.07
N SER A 50 -4.35 -23.45 9.14
CA SER A 50 -5.38 -22.42 9.13
C SER A 50 -6.02 -22.41 10.51
N PRO A 51 -5.90 -21.31 11.28
CA PRO A 51 -6.57 -21.23 12.58
C PRO A 51 -8.06 -21.47 12.35
N SER A 52 -8.64 -22.33 13.20
CA SER A 52 -10.08 -22.61 13.21
C SER A 52 -10.84 -21.30 13.10
N ALA A 53 -11.55 -21.10 12.00
CA ALA A 53 -12.21 -19.83 11.71
C ALA A 53 -13.23 -19.55 12.83
N ALA A 54 -13.11 -18.40 13.49
CA ALA A 54 -14.12 -17.96 14.44
C ALA A 54 -15.49 -17.97 13.74
N PRO A 55 -16.55 -18.48 14.41
CA PRO A 55 -17.88 -18.48 13.82
C PRO A 55 -18.31 -17.05 13.53
N ALA A 56 -18.89 -16.82 12.35
CA ALA A 56 -19.40 -15.52 11.98
C ALA A 56 -20.60 -15.14 12.88
N MET A 57 -20.62 -13.87 13.31
CA MET A 57 -21.78 -13.24 13.92
C MET A 57 -22.62 -12.56 12.83
N SER A 58 -23.93 -12.73 12.89
CA SER A 58 -24.92 -12.06 12.04
C SER A 58 -25.95 -11.33 12.91
N ASN A 59 -26.70 -10.39 12.33
CA ASN A 59 -27.66 -9.54 13.05
C ASN A 59 -27.01 -8.85 14.26
N VAL A 60 -25.90 -8.15 13.99
CA VAL A 60 -25.11 -7.56 15.06
C VAL A 60 -25.52 -6.13 15.36
N LYS A 61 -25.20 -5.68 16.57
CA LYS A 61 -25.26 -4.29 16.97
C LYS A 61 -23.86 -3.71 17.04
N LEU A 62 -23.63 -2.60 16.34
CA LEU A 62 -22.37 -1.87 16.36
C LEU A 62 -22.43 -0.75 17.38
N CYS A 63 -21.67 -0.91 18.46
CA CYS A 63 -21.62 0.01 19.57
C CYS A 63 -20.35 0.88 19.43
N PRO A 64 -20.48 2.20 19.23
CA PRO A 64 -19.34 3.10 19.21
C PRO A 64 -18.57 3.01 20.53
N ALA A 65 -17.25 3.05 20.42
CA ALA A 65 -16.32 3.19 21.52
C ALA A 65 -15.44 4.43 21.27
N CYS A 66 -14.37 4.58 22.07
CA CYS A 66 -13.52 5.74 21.97
C CYS A 66 -12.75 5.81 20.66
N HIS A 67 -12.46 7.03 20.21
CA HIS A 67 -11.54 7.26 19.10
C HIS A 67 -11.95 6.46 17.84
N GLY A 68 -13.23 6.45 17.49
CA GLY A 68 -13.72 5.76 16.30
C GLY A 68 -13.67 4.22 16.35
N GLU A 69 -13.36 3.62 17.49
CA GLU A 69 -13.48 2.17 17.70
C GLU A 69 -14.95 1.72 17.70
N TYR A 70 -15.17 0.44 17.39
CA TYR A 70 -16.48 -0.20 17.52
C TYR A 70 -16.39 -1.54 18.22
N LYS A 71 -17.38 -1.83 19.05
CA LYS A 71 -17.68 -3.17 19.56
C LYS A 71 -18.83 -3.77 18.79
N VAL A 72 -18.69 -5.04 18.42
CA VAL A 72 -19.74 -5.82 17.76
C VAL A 72 -20.37 -6.71 18.82
N LEU A 73 -21.66 -6.49 19.05
CA LEU A 73 -22.47 -7.23 20.02
C LEU A 73 -23.58 -7.98 19.30
N SER A 74 -24.17 -9.00 19.93
CA SER A 74 -25.39 -9.61 19.40
C SER A 74 -26.57 -8.61 19.43
N ASP A 75 -27.57 -8.79 18.56
CA ASP A 75 -28.80 -7.98 18.52
C ASP A 75 -29.49 -7.77 19.89
N SER A 76 -29.49 -8.82 20.71
CA SER A 76 -30.08 -8.87 22.04
C SER A 76 -29.30 -8.08 23.10
N GLN A 77 -28.05 -7.72 22.83
CA GLN A 77 -27.21 -6.98 23.77
C GLN A 77 -27.43 -5.46 23.66
N ILE A 78 -27.36 -4.79 24.80
CA ILE A 78 -27.46 -3.33 24.89
C ILE A 78 -26.06 -2.76 24.76
N CYS A 79 -25.89 -1.73 23.92
CA CYS A 79 -24.61 -1.03 23.84
C CYS A 79 -24.29 -0.43 25.21
N PRO A 80 -23.07 -0.63 25.73
CA PRO A 80 -22.65 0.10 26.92
C PRO A 80 -22.73 1.61 26.64
N PRO A 81 -22.95 2.43 27.69
CA PRO A 81 -22.81 3.87 27.54
C PRO A 81 -21.43 4.19 26.97
N VAL A 82 -21.35 5.15 26.05
CA VAL A 82 -20.08 5.55 25.45
C VAL A 82 -19.16 6.02 26.58
N PRO A 83 -17.99 5.39 26.78
CA PRO A 83 -17.10 5.78 27.86
C PRO A 83 -16.59 7.20 27.63
N THR A 84 -16.27 7.91 28.71
CA THR A 84 -15.52 9.17 28.61
C THR A 84 -14.15 8.84 28.03
N CYS A 85 -13.88 9.30 26.83
CA CYS A 85 -12.63 9.05 26.15
C CYS A 85 -11.55 10.01 26.65
N PRO A 86 -10.29 9.55 26.75
CA PRO A 86 -9.18 10.48 26.91
C PRO A 86 -9.21 11.54 25.82
N ASP A 87 -8.89 12.80 26.15
CA ASP A 87 -8.85 13.87 25.14
C ASP A 87 -7.74 13.63 24.10
N VAL A 88 -6.67 12.96 24.52
CA VAL A 88 -5.53 12.64 23.65
C VAL A 88 -5.76 11.27 23.01
N ASP A 89 -5.93 11.28 21.70
CA ASP A 89 -5.93 10.08 20.89
C ASP A 89 -4.51 9.51 20.79
N PRO A 90 -4.24 8.31 21.32
CA PRO A 90 -2.90 7.73 21.26
C PRO A 90 -2.51 7.24 19.85
N ARG A 91 -3.42 7.32 18.88
CA ARG A 91 -3.20 6.79 17.53
C ARG A 91 -2.41 7.78 16.69
N VAL A 92 -1.51 7.22 15.90
CA VAL A 92 -0.64 7.97 14.99
C VAL A 92 -1.46 8.38 13.76
N ARG A 93 -1.61 9.68 13.55
CA ARG A 93 -2.14 10.26 12.31
C ARG A 93 -1.09 11.19 11.71
N PRO A 94 -0.31 10.72 10.73
CA PRO A 94 0.71 11.55 10.11
C PRO A 94 0.06 12.74 9.42
N MET A 95 0.82 13.84 9.30
CA MET A 95 0.42 14.94 8.42
C MET A 95 0.30 14.40 6.99
N PRO A 96 -0.59 14.95 6.15
CA PRO A 96 -0.63 14.56 4.75
C PRO A 96 0.73 14.75 4.04
N PRO A 97 1.13 13.84 3.14
CA PRO A 97 2.36 13.98 2.37
C PRO A 97 2.32 15.21 1.46
N LEU A 98 3.49 15.75 1.12
CA LEU A 98 3.59 16.74 0.05
C LEU A 98 3.34 16.02 -1.29
N ILE A 99 2.58 16.64 -2.18
CA ILE A 99 2.08 15.99 -3.40
C ILE A 99 2.80 16.59 -4.62
N ILE A 100 3.23 15.73 -5.55
CA ILE A 100 3.71 16.18 -6.87
C ILE A 100 2.58 16.91 -7.58
N ASP A 101 2.87 18.05 -8.21
CA ASP A 101 1.88 18.82 -8.99
C ASP A 101 1.15 17.92 -10.00
N GLU A 102 -0.17 17.84 -9.89
CA GLU A 102 -1.03 17.00 -10.73
C GLU A 102 -0.89 17.31 -12.23
N ASN A 103 -0.51 18.54 -12.57
CA ASN A 103 -0.25 18.93 -13.97
C ASN A 103 0.91 18.14 -14.59
N LYS A 104 1.79 17.54 -13.78
CA LYS A 104 2.90 16.68 -14.23
C LYS A 104 2.49 15.22 -14.43
N TYR A 105 1.30 14.79 -14.00
CA TYR A 105 0.96 13.37 -13.93
C TYR A 105 0.99 12.67 -15.30
N GLU A 106 0.48 13.29 -16.36
CA GLU A 106 0.51 12.70 -17.71
C GLU A 106 1.93 12.57 -18.28
N ASP A 107 2.78 13.57 -18.02
CA ASP A 107 4.19 13.52 -18.41
C ASP A 107 4.93 12.40 -17.66
N LEU A 108 4.69 12.28 -16.35
CA LEU A 108 5.29 11.22 -15.52
C LEU A 108 4.80 9.84 -15.90
N LYS A 109 3.50 9.68 -16.21
CA LYS A 109 2.95 8.42 -16.74
C LYS A 109 3.66 8.00 -18.01
N THR A 110 3.86 8.94 -18.94
CA THR A 110 4.56 8.68 -20.19
C THR A 110 6.04 8.36 -19.96
N GLN A 111 6.73 9.17 -19.16
CA GLN A 111 8.16 9.03 -18.86
C GLN A 111 8.50 7.67 -18.23
N PHE A 112 7.70 7.24 -17.25
CA PHE A 112 7.95 6.03 -16.48
C PHE A 112 7.11 4.82 -16.95
N LYS A 113 6.36 4.95 -18.04
CA LYS A 113 5.48 3.92 -18.60
C LYS A 113 4.48 3.37 -17.58
N LEU A 114 3.88 4.28 -16.80
CA LEU A 114 2.93 3.94 -15.74
C LEU A 114 1.51 3.82 -16.30
N VAL A 115 0.71 2.96 -15.67
CA VAL A 115 -0.71 2.81 -15.96
C VAL A 115 -1.49 4.01 -15.42
N SER A 116 -1.19 4.42 -14.19
CA SER A 116 -1.80 5.58 -13.54
C SER A 116 -0.85 6.24 -12.56
N VAL A 117 -1.10 7.51 -12.28
CA VAL A 117 -0.50 8.31 -11.21
C VAL A 117 -1.65 8.96 -10.45
N GLN A 118 -1.57 8.97 -9.13
CA GLN A 118 -2.61 9.44 -8.23
C GLN A 118 -2.00 10.07 -6.97
N MET A 119 -2.84 10.78 -6.20
CA MET A 119 -2.44 11.30 -4.90
C MET A 119 -1.95 10.15 -3.99
N PRO A 120 -0.85 10.35 -3.25
CA PRO A 120 -0.37 9.35 -2.30
C PRO A 120 -1.31 9.24 -1.09
N ALA A 121 -1.38 8.05 -0.51
CA ALA A 121 -2.11 7.82 0.74
C ALA A 121 -1.64 8.73 1.89
N GLU A 122 -2.56 9.20 2.72
CA GLU A 122 -2.26 10.04 3.91
C GLU A 122 -1.23 9.39 4.83
N SER A 123 -1.26 8.06 4.95
CA SER A 123 -0.34 7.31 5.81
C SER A 123 1.13 7.38 5.37
N LEU A 124 1.45 7.94 4.20
CA LEU A 124 2.82 8.15 3.73
C LEU A 124 3.44 9.47 4.18
N GLY A 125 2.67 10.38 4.79
CA GLY A 125 3.22 11.68 5.20
C GLY A 125 4.06 11.63 6.49
N GLY A 126 4.23 10.44 7.08
CA GLY A 126 5.17 10.21 8.17
C GLY A 126 6.62 10.01 7.72
N LEU A 127 6.89 9.85 6.42
CA LEU A 127 8.24 9.64 5.89
C LEU A 127 9.16 10.84 6.18
N GLN A 128 10.38 10.55 6.61
CA GLN A 128 11.44 11.54 6.79
C GLN A 128 12.64 11.27 5.88
N PRO A 129 13.24 12.32 5.27
CA PRO A 129 12.72 13.70 5.22
C PRO A 129 11.40 13.77 4.46
N SER A 130 10.48 14.68 4.85
CA SER A 130 9.15 14.82 4.25
C SER A 130 9.20 15.04 2.72
N PRO A 131 8.91 13.99 1.92
CA PRO A 131 9.14 14.02 0.47
C PRO A 131 7.93 14.57 -0.29
N VAL A 132 8.17 15.08 -1.50
CA VAL A 132 7.12 15.35 -2.50
C VAL A 132 6.86 14.06 -3.29
N LEU A 133 5.67 13.49 -3.17
CA LEU A 133 5.34 12.15 -3.65
C LEU A 133 4.13 12.12 -4.58
N ALA A 134 4.07 11.06 -5.39
CA ALA A 134 2.83 10.53 -5.96
C ALA A 134 2.83 9.01 -5.89
N GLU A 135 1.65 8.42 -5.76
CA GLU A 135 1.46 6.98 -5.92
C GLU A 135 1.18 6.65 -7.39
N ALA A 136 1.70 5.53 -7.86
CA ALA A 136 1.50 5.12 -9.23
C ALA A 136 1.36 3.60 -9.36
N ILE A 137 0.76 3.20 -10.49
CA ILE A 137 0.57 1.79 -10.84
C ILE A 137 1.47 1.46 -12.04
N LEU A 138 2.29 0.44 -11.88
CA LEU A 138 3.02 -0.20 -12.95
C LEU A 138 2.27 -1.46 -13.40
N GLY A 139 2.08 -1.65 -14.70
CA GLY A 139 1.51 -2.88 -15.25
C GLY A 139 2.58 -3.95 -15.49
N GLN A 140 2.19 -5.22 -15.53
CA GLN A 140 3.06 -6.34 -15.88
C GLN A 140 4.34 -6.41 -15.04
N CYS A 141 4.21 -6.45 -13.72
CA CYS A 141 5.38 -6.53 -12.87
C CYS A 141 6.12 -7.84 -13.07
N ASP A 142 7.39 -7.72 -13.44
CA ASP A 142 8.34 -8.81 -13.42
C ASP A 142 8.80 -9.12 -11.98
N ASN A 143 9.41 -10.28 -11.79
CA ASN A 143 9.94 -10.69 -10.49
C ASN A 143 10.95 -9.65 -9.96
N GLY A 144 10.62 -9.00 -8.84
CA GLY A 144 11.48 -8.03 -8.17
C GLY A 144 11.22 -6.57 -8.56
N VAL A 145 10.22 -6.29 -9.41
CA VAL A 145 9.76 -4.93 -9.73
C VAL A 145 8.39 -4.68 -9.08
N GLY A 146 8.18 -3.47 -8.57
CA GLY A 146 7.04 -3.08 -7.76
C GLY A 146 7.36 -3.07 -6.27
N LEU A 147 6.81 -2.10 -5.54
CA LEU A 147 6.84 -2.12 -4.08
C LEU A 147 5.90 -3.21 -3.55
N VAL A 148 4.74 -3.34 -4.20
CA VAL A 148 3.66 -4.23 -3.77
C VAL A 148 2.95 -4.78 -4.99
N ASN A 149 2.84 -6.10 -5.09
CA ASN A 149 1.98 -6.74 -6.08
C ASN A 149 0.52 -6.62 -5.62
N LEU A 150 -0.31 -5.98 -6.44
CA LEU A 150 -1.72 -5.78 -6.15
C LEU A 150 -2.58 -6.98 -6.56
N GLY A 151 -2.04 -7.89 -7.38
CA GLY A 151 -2.72 -9.08 -7.88
C GLY A 151 -3.38 -8.85 -9.24
N GLY A 152 -4.42 -9.66 -9.49
CA GLY A 152 -5.19 -9.67 -10.72
C GLY A 152 -4.45 -10.21 -11.95
N LYS A 153 -5.17 -10.32 -13.07
CA LYS A 153 -4.64 -10.87 -14.33
C LYS A 153 -3.47 -10.07 -14.90
N LEU A 154 -3.53 -8.75 -14.78
CA LEU A 154 -2.54 -7.83 -15.35
C LEU A 154 -1.25 -7.72 -14.51
N ARG A 155 -1.21 -8.36 -13.32
CA ARG A 155 -0.08 -8.32 -12.37
C ARG A 155 0.40 -6.89 -12.16
N SER A 156 -0.50 -6.03 -11.70
CA SER A 156 -0.18 -4.63 -11.44
C SER A 156 0.55 -4.48 -10.11
N CYS A 157 1.43 -3.49 -10.01
CA CYS A 157 2.10 -3.15 -8.75
C CYS A 157 1.99 -1.69 -8.42
N LYS A 158 1.93 -1.45 -7.12
CA LYS A 158 2.15 -0.12 -6.55
C LYS A 158 3.63 0.24 -6.63
N VAL A 159 3.90 1.46 -7.06
CA VAL A 159 5.22 2.11 -7.04
C VAL A 159 5.04 3.55 -6.53
N LEU A 160 6.13 4.19 -6.13
CA LEU A 160 6.11 5.59 -5.71
C LEU A 160 6.97 6.45 -6.64
N LEU A 161 6.48 7.64 -6.96
CA LEU A 161 7.26 8.71 -7.58
C LEU A 161 7.74 9.65 -6.48
N LEU A 162 9.03 9.96 -6.51
CA LEU A 162 9.68 10.89 -5.59
C LEU A 162 10.25 12.07 -6.37
N GLU A 163 9.85 13.29 -6.00
CA GLU A 163 10.44 14.52 -6.53
C GLU A 163 11.43 15.11 -5.51
N LYS A 164 12.69 15.27 -5.96
CA LYS A 164 13.76 15.90 -5.19
C LYS A 164 14.52 16.87 -6.09
N GLU A 165 14.67 18.12 -5.64
CA GLU A 165 15.39 19.17 -6.40
C GLU A 165 14.85 19.35 -7.84
N GLY A 166 13.53 19.25 -8.00
CA GLY A 166 12.85 19.35 -9.30
C GLY A 166 13.05 18.16 -10.23
N LYS A 167 13.69 17.07 -9.77
CA LYS A 167 13.86 15.83 -10.52
C LYS A 167 12.96 14.74 -9.96
N SER A 168 12.19 14.11 -10.84
CA SER A 168 11.37 12.95 -10.50
C SER A 168 12.14 11.65 -10.65
N SER A 169 11.96 10.75 -9.69
CA SER A 169 12.57 9.42 -9.67
C SER A 169 11.54 8.36 -9.26
N LEU A 170 11.72 7.13 -9.73
CA LEU A 170 10.81 6.02 -9.46
C LEU A 170 11.39 5.11 -8.36
N LEU A 171 10.62 4.94 -7.29
CA LEU A 171 10.85 3.96 -6.23
C LEU A 171 10.00 2.71 -6.54
N ASP A 172 10.59 1.82 -7.32
CA ASP A 172 9.97 0.61 -7.86
C ASP A 172 10.41 -0.67 -7.16
N THR A 173 11.23 -0.59 -6.10
CA THR A 173 11.66 -1.76 -5.34
C THR A 173 11.73 -1.44 -3.85
N PRO A 174 11.48 -2.42 -2.97
CA PRO A 174 11.66 -2.23 -1.52
C PRO A 174 13.07 -1.75 -1.15
N ALA A 175 14.11 -2.16 -1.90
CA ALA A 175 15.48 -1.74 -1.67
C ALA A 175 15.67 -0.23 -1.95
N LYS A 176 15.17 0.29 -3.08
CA LYS A 176 15.21 1.74 -3.37
C LYS A 176 14.41 2.55 -2.34
N PHE A 177 13.26 2.04 -1.92
CA PHE A 177 12.44 2.68 -0.90
C PHE A 177 13.18 2.77 0.45
N LYS A 178 13.75 1.66 0.92
CA LYS A 178 14.57 1.62 2.15
C LYS A 178 15.79 2.54 2.04
N GLN A 179 16.47 2.55 0.90
CA GLN A 179 17.62 3.45 0.69
C GLN A 179 17.23 4.93 0.80
N ALA A 180 16.01 5.30 0.42
CA ALA A 180 15.53 6.68 0.47
C ALA A 180 15.10 7.13 1.87
N PHE A 181 14.51 6.23 2.67
CA PHE A 181 13.78 6.62 3.89
C PHE A 181 14.21 5.89 5.17
N ALA A 182 15.14 4.94 5.12
CA ALA A 182 15.68 4.33 6.34
C ALA A 182 16.79 5.23 6.93
N PRO A 183 17.03 5.19 8.26
CA PRO A 183 16.39 4.32 9.26
C PRO A 183 14.96 4.76 9.64
N VAL A 184 14.18 3.82 10.20
CA VAL A 184 12.86 4.10 10.79
C VAL A 184 13.03 4.49 12.26
N GLU A 185 12.74 5.74 12.60
CA GLU A 185 13.01 6.28 13.95
C GLU A 185 11.74 6.57 14.74
N SER A 186 10.62 6.80 14.05
CA SER A 186 9.33 7.18 14.63
C SER A 186 8.18 6.21 14.28
N ALA A 187 7.05 6.37 14.98
CA ALA A 187 5.86 5.57 14.76
C ALA A 187 5.17 5.97 13.43
N GLU A 188 5.25 7.24 13.05
CA GLU A 188 4.79 7.82 11.78
C GLU A 188 5.56 7.25 10.59
N GLU A 189 6.89 7.13 10.70
CA GLU A 189 7.71 6.46 9.68
C GLU A 189 7.36 4.98 9.60
N ALA A 190 7.21 4.29 10.73
CA ALA A 190 6.84 2.87 10.72
C ALA A 190 5.50 2.62 10.02
N LEU A 191 4.49 3.47 10.29
CA LEU A 191 3.21 3.45 9.59
C LEU A 191 3.38 3.67 8.08
N SER A 192 4.23 4.61 7.69
CA SER A 192 4.51 4.93 6.28
C SER A 192 5.20 3.76 5.57
N PHE A 193 6.17 3.12 6.21
CA PHE A 193 6.87 1.94 5.68
C PHE A 193 5.92 0.77 5.47
N ALA A 194 5.10 0.44 6.48
CA ALA A 194 4.12 -0.63 6.37
C ALA A 194 3.08 -0.34 5.27
N SER A 195 2.65 0.91 5.14
CA SER A 195 1.71 1.33 4.09
C SER A 195 2.33 1.25 2.69
N ALA A 196 3.57 1.73 2.52
CA ALA A 196 4.24 1.76 1.22
C ALA A 196 4.58 0.36 0.70
N LEU A 197 5.05 -0.52 1.59
CA LEU A 197 5.61 -1.83 1.24
C LEU A 197 4.62 -2.99 1.35
N THR A 198 3.34 -2.70 1.61
CA THR A 198 2.27 -3.72 1.65
C THR A 198 1.02 -3.26 0.90
N SER A 199 0.11 -4.20 0.61
CA SER A 199 -1.21 -3.87 0.04
C SER A 199 -2.23 -3.47 1.10
N ALA A 200 -1.82 -3.42 2.37
CA ALA A 200 -2.67 -2.94 3.43
C ALA A 200 -2.72 -1.40 3.44
N PHE A 201 -3.81 -0.86 3.96
CA PHE A 201 -4.08 0.57 4.04
C PHE A 201 -4.42 0.97 5.48
N ALA A 202 -4.14 2.23 5.80
CA ALA A 202 -4.54 2.81 7.08
C ALA A 202 -6.03 3.20 7.03
N LEU A 203 -6.74 2.91 8.11
CA LEU A 203 -8.05 3.47 8.44
C LEU A 203 -7.94 4.23 9.75
N TYR A 204 -8.36 5.50 9.77
CA TYR A 204 -8.38 6.29 11.00
C TYR A 204 -9.77 6.29 11.66
N GLU A 205 -10.81 6.03 10.85
CA GLU A 205 -12.21 5.96 11.25
C GLU A 205 -12.90 4.84 10.46
N PHE A 206 -13.97 4.27 11.02
CA PHE A 206 -14.87 3.38 10.28
C PHE A 206 -16.14 4.14 9.93
N ASP A 207 -16.57 4.04 8.67
CA ASP A 207 -17.75 4.75 8.16
C ASP A 207 -18.95 3.80 8.07
N LYS A 208 -20.03 4.16 8.78
CA LYS A 208 -21.29 3.42 8.77
C LYS A 208 -22.09 3.56 7.47
N ARG A 209 -21.68 4.45 6.57
CA ARG A 209 -22.40 4.82 5.34
C ARG A 209 -21.48 4.96 4.14
N ALA A 210 -20.28 4.38 4.17
CA ALA A 210 -19.37 4.45 3.03
C ALA A 210 -20.08 3.94 1.78
N PRO A 211 -20.25 4.77 0.72
CA PRO A 211 -20.88 4.32 -0.50
C PRO A 211 -20.04 3.18 -1.09
N GLY A 212 -20.71 2.06 -1.39
CA GLY A 212 -20.06 0.79 -1.70
C GLY A 212 -18.93 0.88 -2.73
N ARG A 213 -17.93 0.02 -2.53
CA ARG A 213 -16.83 -0.38 -3.44
C ARG A 213 -15.76 0.66 -3.84
N SER A 214 -15.88 1.97 -3.59
CA SER A 214 -14.93 2.92 -4.21
C SER A 214 -14.21 3.94 -3.31
N ALA A 215 -14.48 4.02 -2.02
CA ALA A 215 -13.65 4.87 -1.14
C ALA A 215 -12.51 4.03 -0.55
N GLN A 216 -11.34 4.00 -1.20
CA GLN A 216 -10.13 3.58 -0.50
C GLN A 216 -10.02 4.38 0.80
N GLY A 217 -9.97 3.70 1.94
CA GLY A 217 -9.92 4.36 3.25
C GLY A 217 -11.20 4.30 4.08
N SER A 218 -12.21 3.49 3.70
CA SER A 218 -13.36 3.20 4.57
C SER A 218 -13.75 1.73 4.55
N ILE A 219 -14.18 1.18 5.69
CA ILE A 219 -14.87 -0.11 5.78
C ILE A 219 -16.33 0.15 6.11
N ASP A 220 -17.20 -0.37 5.25
CA ASP A 220 -18.65 -0.39 5.45
C ASP A 220 -19.01 -1.37 6.57
N LEU A 221 -19.62 -0.85 7.64
CA LEU A 221 -20.03 -1.63 8.81
C LEU A 221 -21.57 -1.73 8.86
N ARG A 222 -22.15 -2.40 7.88
CA ARG A 222 -23.59 -2.66 7.81
C ARG A 222 -23.99 -3.87 8.68
N PRO A 223 -25.12 -3.83 9.42
CA PRO A 223 -25.52 -4.93 10.31
C PRO A 223 -25.76 -6.28 9.62
N GLU A 224 -26.09 -6.27 8.32
CA GLU A 224 -26.31 -7.48 7.51
C GLU A 224 -25.02 -8.21 7.11
N PHE A 225 -23.84 -7.62 7.38
CA PHE A 225 -22.57 -8.27 7.11
C PHE A 225 -22.28 -9.42 8.07
N ARG A 226 -21.36 -10.31 7.67
CA ARG A 226 -20.83 -11.38 8.54
C ARG A 226 -19.60 -10.86 9.27
N TYR A 227 -19.64 -10.84 10.59
CA TYR A 227 -18.57 -10.32 11.44
C TYR A 227 -17.78 -11.46 12.10
N PHE A 228 -16.46 -11.37 12.06
CA PHE A 228 -15.53 -12.36 12.60
C PHE A 228 -14.73 -11.84 13.81
N SER A 229 -14.87 -10.53 14.10
CA SER A 229 -14.29 -9.88 15.27
C SER A 229 -15.38 -9.19 16.07
N ASN A 230 -15.23 -9.19 17.40
CA ASN A 230 -16.06 -8.42 18.32
C ASN A 230 -15.56 -6.98 18.53
N SER A 231 -14.41 -6.63 17.94
CA SER A 231 -13.77 -5.33 18.11
C SER A 231 -13.15 -4.85 16.81
N PHE A 232 -13.42 -3.60 16.48
CA PHE A 232 -12.86 -2.89 15.35
C PHE A 232 -12.09 -1.72 15.91
N VAL A 233 -10.77 -1.82 15.85
CA VAL A 233 -9.85 -0.79 16.31
C VAL A 233 -9.23 -0.19 15.06
N PRO A 234 -9.26 1.13 14.84
CA PRO A 234 -8.61 1.72 13.67
C PRO A 234 -7.09 1.54 13.72
N THR A 235 -6.39 2.10 12.75
CA THR A 235 -4.92 1.99 12.62
C THR A 235 -4.23 2.37 13.93
N THR A 236 -3.33 1.50 14.38
CA THR A 236 -2.50 1.73 15.57
C THR A 236 -1.05 1.40 15.27
N VAL A 237 -0.15 2.16 15.89
CA VAL A 237 1.28 1.85 15.93
C VAL A 237 1.70 1.70 17.37
N LYS A 238 2.36 0.59 17.71
CA LYS A 238 2.89 0.33 19.04
C LYS A 238 4.38 0.03 18.94
N LYS A 239 5.19 0.74 19.71
CA LYS A 239 6.62 0.42 19.84
C LYS A 239 6.82 -0.84 20.68
N GLU A 240 7.63 -1.77 20.18
CA GLU A 240 7.98 -3.03 20.85
C GLU A 240 9.50 -3.22 20.78
N GLY A 241 10.21 -2.80 21.84
CA GLY A 241 11.67 -2.75 21.84
C GLY A 241 12.20 -1.72 20.84
N SER A 242 13.03 -2.17 19.89
CA SER A 242 13.53 -1.36 18.77
C SER A 242 12.55 -1.28 17.60
N ASP A 243 11.57 -2.18 17.56
CA ASP A 243 10.70 -2.36 16.41
C ASP A 243 9.34 -1.68 16.65
N TYR A 244 8.52 -1.64 15.60
CA TYR A 244 7.15 -1.15 15.66
C TYR A 244 6.18 -2.23 15.19
N LEU A 245 5.07 -2.39 15.90
CA LEU A 245 3.91 -3.17 15.46
C LEU A 245 2.87 -2.20 14.90
N VAL A 246 2.59 -2.32 13.60
CA VAL A 246 1.66 -1.48 12.85
C VAL A 246 0.45 -2.32 12.48
N GLN A 247 -0.73 -1.98 13.00
CA GLN A 247 -1.99 -2.59 12.59
C GLN A 247 -2.60 -1.80 11.43
N LEU A 248 -2.82 -2.47 10.29
CA LEU A 248 -3.44 -1.94 9.07
C LEU A 248 -4.60 -2.83 8.64
N PHE A 249 -5.25 -2.46 7.55
CA PHE A 249 -6.38 -3.18 6.99
C PHE A 249 -6.08 -3.66 5.58
N LYS A 250 -6.59 -4.84 5.24
CA LYS A 250 -6.46 -5.41 3.90
C LYS A 250 -7.83 -5.81 3.40
N TYR A 251 -8.11 -5.49 2.14
CA TYR A 251 -9.26 -6.00 1.42
C TYR A 251 -8.80 -7.05 0.43
N GLN A 252 -9.40 -8.24 0.45
CA GLN A 252 -9.16 -9.22 -0.60
C GLN A 252 -9.91 -8.78 -1.86
N GLN A 253 -9.23 -8.07 -2.77
CA GLN A 253 -9.85 -7.55 -3.99
C GLN A 253 -10.04 -8.62 -5.08
N PHE A 254 -9.10 -9.57 -5.18
CA PHE A 254 -9.03 -10.54 -6.27
C PHE A 254 -9.31 -11.96 -5.79
N GLY A 255 -9.73 -12.81 -6.71
CA GLY A 255 -10.15 -14.20 -6.47
C GLY A 255 -11.67 -14.35 -6.43
N CYS A 256 -12.15 -15.48 -5.93
CA CYS A 256 -13.57 -15.68 -5.69
C CYS A 256 -13.92 -15.36 -4.25
N GLY A 257 -15.08 -14.73 -4.07
CA GLY A 257 -15.52 -14.13 -2.83
C GLY A 257 -15.69 -15.13 -1.68
N PRO A 258 -15.87 -14.62 -0.45
CA PRO A 258 -16.58 -13.37 -0.12
C PRO A 258 -15.79 -12.04 -0.07
N HIS A 259 -14.51 -12.00 -0.48
CA HIS A 259 -13.70 -10.77 -0.50
C HIS A 259 -13.67 -10.04 0.85
N PRO A 260 -13.17 -10.68 1.92
CA PRO A 260 -13.23 -10.10 3.25
C PRO A 260 -12.29 -8.91 3.46
N TYR A 261 -12.62 -8.09 4.45
CA TYR A 261 -11.68 -7.21 5.12
C TYR A 261 -11.01 -7.94 6.29
N SER A 262 -9.70 -7.70 6.45
CA SER A 262 -8.90 -8.20 7.56
C SER A 262 -8.13 -7.08 8.25
N ALA A 263 -7.91 -7.22 9.56
CA ALA A 263 -6.88 -6.50 10.30
C ALA A 263 -5.57 -7.27 10.19
N VAL A 264 -4.50 -6.60 9.79
CA VAL A 264 -3.18 -7.20 9.61
C VAL A 264 -2.19 -6.43 10.46
N THR A 265 -1.43 -7.13 11.30
CA THR A 265 -0.34 -6.51 12.06
C THR A 265 0.98 -6.80 11.37
N TYR A 266 1.73 -5.75 11.06
CA TYR A 266 3.08 -5.82 10.53
C TYR A 266 4.08 -5.43 11.60
N ARG A 267 5.23 -6.10 11.60
CA ARG A 267 6.42 -5.65 12.31
C ARG A 267 7.28 -4.83 11.35
N VAL A 268 7.72 -3.67 11.81
CA VAL A 268 8.64 -2.77 11.09
C VAL A 268 9.89 -2.60 11.92
N THR A 269 11.04 -2.96 11.36
CA THR A 269 12.35 -2.81 12.03
C THR A 269 12.97 -1.44 11.76
N PRO A 270 13.97 -1.00 12.54
CA PRO A 270 14.73 0.23 12.25
C PRO A 270 15.39 0.25 10.87
N ALA A 271 15.70 -0.92 10.30
CA ALA A 271 16.26 -1.02 8.95
C ALA A 271 15.20 -0.87 7.84
N GLY A 272 13.92 -0.72 8.20
CA GLY A 272 12.82 -0.60 7.26
C GLY A 272 12.33 -1.94 6.70
N GLU A 273 12.68 -3.06 7.34
CA GLU A 273 12.11 -4.36 6.98
C GLU A 273 10.68 -4.47 7.49
N VAL A 274 9.76 -4.93 6.64
CA VAL A 274 8.34 -5.08 6.97
C VAL A 274 7.96 -6.56 6.83
N SER A 275 7.42 -7.14 7.90
CA SER A 275 6.97 -8.54 7.92
C SER A 275 5.60 -8.69 8.58
N GLU A 276 4.71 -9.48 7.99
CA GLU A 276 3.40 -9.79 8.57
C GLU A 276 3.55 -10.65 9.85
N VAL A 277 2.92 -10.22 10.94
CA VAL A 277 2.91 -10.91 12.25
C VAL A 277 1.58 -11.64 12.46
N SER A 278 0.47 -11.03 12.08
CA SER A 278 -0.87 -11.61 12.22
C SER A 278 -1.82 -11.06 11.16
N ASN A 279 -2.84 -11.85 10.83
CA ASN A 279 -3.90 -11.48 9.89
C ASN A 279 -5.21 -12.08 10.37
N ALA A 280 -6.11 -11.22 10.82
CA ALA A 280 -7.39 -11.57 11.39
C ALA A 280 -8.52 -11.03 10.51
N LYS A 281 -9.35 -11.94 10.00
CA LYS A 281 -10.56 -11.59 9.27
C LYS A 281 -11.49 -10.77 10.17
N LEU A 282 -12.05 -9.68 9.64
CA LEU A 282 -12.93 -8.78 10.40
C LEU A 282 -14.38 -8.90 9.96
N VAL A 283 -14.64 -8.66 8.68
CA VAL A 283 -15.99 -8.52 8.14
C VAL A 283 -16.02 -8.86 6.66
N GLU A 284 -17.15 -9.34 6.17
CA GLU A 284 -17.42 -9.53 4.74
C GLU A 284 -18.89 -9.30 4.39
N ASP A 285 -19.12 -8.91 3.14
CA ASP A 285 -20.45 -8.72 2.57
C ASP A 285 -20.93 -10.06 1.95
N PRO A 286 -22.01 -10.69 2.48
CA PRO A 286 -22.57 -11.92 1.90
C PRO A 286 -23.01 -11.76 0.45
N ASN A 287 -23.29 -10.54 -0.02
CA ASN A 287 -23.64 -10.28 -1.43
C ASN A 287 -22.47 -10.54 -2.38
N PHE A 288 -21.26 -10.72 -1.86
CA PHE A 288 -20.08 -11.09 -2.66
C PHE A 288 -19.78 -12.59 -2.58
N ASP A 289 -20.65 -13.41 -1.99
CA ASP A 289 -20.52 -14.87 -2.02
C ASP A 289 -20.49 -15.38 -3.46
N GLY A 290 -19.42 -16.12 -3.80
CA GLY A 290 -19.20 -16.65 -5.15
C GLY A 290 -18.84 -15.60 -6.21
N LEU A 291 -18.76 -14.31 -5.88
CA LEU A 291 -18.33 -13.28 -6.82
C LEU A 291 -16.85 -13.46 -7.14
N CYS A 292 -16.49 -13.71 -8.40
CA CYS A 292 -15.11 -13.78 -8.83
C CYS A 292 -14.66 -12.46 -9.46
N VAL A 293 -13.51 -11.95 -9.01
CA VAL A 293 -12.86 -10.72 -9.48
C VAL A 293 -11.43 -11.07 -9.91
N ASP A 294 -11.05 -10.61 -11.10
CA ASP A 294 -9.76 -10.86 -11.76
C ASP A 294 -9.04 -9.55 -12.10
#